data_AF-A0A150XTK5-F1
#
_entry.id   AF-A0A150XTK5-F1
#
_cell.length_a   1.000
_cell.length_b   1.000
_cell.length_c   1.000
_cell.angle_alpha   90.00
_cell.angle_beta   90.00
_cell.angle_gamma   90.00
#
_symmetry.space_group_name_H-M   'P 1'
#
loop_
_entity.id
_entity.type
_entity.pdbx_description
1 polymer ?
#
loop_
_entity_poly.entity_id
_entity_poly.type
_entity_poly.pdbx_seq_one_letter_code
_entity_poly.pdbx_strand_id
1 'polypeptide(L)'
;MFRGLYLIAILLLVVGCSKSKTENNIALTLENKKAIELYAQQLAKSINDYDHALIRNSWSNEAFAKRVKNLNKVQRNVFNYIFDKEIKDEIKFNNISLVNHVNLEQGKIHTSNIKHFNSHSEITFLSIFDDSYNFIKYRVEIINNKPYLCDLFDLKSGLWYSETIKNVINLNSRYDMFSEERRAANLAMRSSNEELKKRDTLSALYYLYDIPKTHWVGNGLSLRKLNLALGVSDSTYGKVLETEFEYDQSLYLKYLYYRYWDDSENLNNVYNTLKYQTGEDLRLDSLIKSESFWR
;
A
#
# COMPACT_ATOMS: atom_id res chain seq x y z
N MET A 1 16.43 69.81 -0.24
CA MET A 1 17.24 68.79 -0.96
C MET A 1 17.59 67.70 0.03
N PHE A 2 16.73 66.70 0.18
CA PHE A 2 16.84 65.41 -0.52
C PHE A 2 18.18 64.72 -0.25
N ARG A 3 18.25 63.89 0.81
CA ARG A 3 19.13 62.71 0.94
C ARG A 3 19.01 61.93 2.26
N GLY A 4 17.98 62.18 3.10
CA GLY A 4 17.82 61.51 4.40
C GLY A 4 16.77 60.39 4.49
N LEU A 5 16.05 60.08 3.41
CA LEU A 5 14.89 59.16 3.45
C LEU A 5 15.02 57.88 2.60
N TYR A 6 16.13 57.70 1.88
CA TYR A 6 16.36 56.51 1.05
C TYR A 6 17.02 55.33 1.78
N LEU A 7 17.52 55.52 3.00
CA LEU A 7 18.17 54.44 3.77
C LEU A 7 17.22 53.57 4.59
N ILE A 8 15.96 53.99 4.79
CA ILE A 8 14.97 53.20 5.55
C ILE A 8 14.16 52.27 4.62
N ALA A 9 14.08 52.57 3.32
CA ALA A 9 13.37 51.72 2.35
C ALA A 9 14.20 50.50 1.88
N ILE A 10 15.52 50.48 2.08
CA ILE A 10 16.39 49.36 1.67
C ILE A 10 16.59 48.33 2.79
N LEU A 11 16.36 48.70 4.06
CA LEU A 11 16.44 47.76 5.19
C LEU A 11 15.20 46.87 5.38
N LEU A 12 14.09 47.16 4.70
CA LEU A 12 12.87 46.34 4.72
C LEU A 12 12.81 45.26 3.64
N LEU A 13 13.83 45.15 2.78
CA LEU A 13 13.87 44.19 1.66
C LEU A 13 14.83 43.01 1.86
N VAL A 14 15.45 42.87 3.04
CA VAL A 14 16.44 41.80 3.31
C VAL A 14 16.20 41.08 4.64
N VAL A 15 14.95 40.73 4.96
CA VAL A 15 14.65 39.60 5.87
C VAL A 15 13.44 38.83 5.34
N GLY A 16 13.44 38.56 4.04
CA GLY A 16 12.50 37.67 3.37
C GLY A 16 13.15 36.33 3.00
N CYS A 17 14.18 35.89 3.74
CA CYS A 17 14.60 34.49 3.69
C CYS A 17 13.49 33.66 4.32
N SER A 18 12.53 33.26 3.48
CA SER A 18 11.72 32.08 3.74
C SER A 18 12.69 30.91 3.83
N LYS A 19 13.25 30.71 5.02
CA LYS A 19 13.63 29.38 5.47
C LYS A 19 12.36 28.57 5.28
N SER A 20 12.32 27.80 4.20
CA SER A 20 11.49 26.60 4.09
C SER A 20 11.43 26.03 5.49
N LYS A 21 10.26 26.08 6.14
CA LYS A 21 10.06 25.40 7.41
C LYS A 21 10.48 23.97 7.12
N THR A 22 11.68 23.62 7.57
CA THR A 22 12.05 22.23 7.76
C THR A 22 10.85 21.67 8.51
N GLU A 23 10.17 20.68 7.93
CA GLU A 23 9.12 19.95 8.62
C GLU A 23 9.74 19.48 9.94
N ASN A 24 9.57 20.24 11.01
CA ASN A 24 9.95 19.82 12.34
C ASN A 24 9.07 18.61 12.57
N ASN A 25 9.65 17.43 12.48
CA ASN A 25 9.01 16.19 12.89
C ASN A 25 8.76 16.33 14.39
N ILE A 26 7.61 16.89 14.76
CA ILE A 26 7.20 17.03 16.15
C ILE A 26 7.05 15.62 16.69
N ALA A 27 7.80 15.31 17.74
CA ALA A 27 7.75 14.01 18.38
C ALA A 27 6.34 13.77 18.96
N LEU A 28 5.80 12.55 18.78
CA LEU A 28 4.52 12.16 19.38
C LEU A 28 4.61 12.22 20.90
N THR A 29 3.79 13.07 21.51
CA THR A 29 3.61 13.13 22.97
C THR A 29 2.92 11.85 23.48
N LEU A 30 2.97 11.61 24.79
CA LEU A 30 2.23 10.49 25.40
C LEU A 30 0.71 10.60 25.15
N GLU A 31 0.17 11.82 25.19
CA GLU A 31 -1.23 12.09 24.89
C GLU A 31 -1.58 11.72 23.44
N ASN A 32 -0.72 12.07 22.48
CA ASN A 32 -0.89 11.70 21.08
C ASN A 32 -0.91 10.18 20.88
N LYS A 33 -0.03 9.45 21.58
CA LYS A 33 0.02 7.99 21.51
C LYS A 33 -1.28 7.36 22.01
N LYS A 34 -1.76 7.78 23.19
CA LYS A 34 -3.05 7.33 23.75
C LYS A 34 -4.24 7.67 22.86
N ALA A 35 -4.24 8.85 22.25
CA ALA A 35 -5.28 9.25 21.30
C ALA A 35 -5.30 8.33 20.06
N ILE A 36 -4.13 7.93 19.56
CA ILE A 36 -4.00 6.98 18.44
C ILE A 36 -4.46 5.58 18.85
N GLU A 37 -4.12 5.11 20.05
CA GLU A 37 -4.57 3.81 20.58
C GLU A 37 -6.10 3.75 20.68
N LEU A 38 -6.72 4.78 21.26
CA LEU A 38 -8.19 4.88 21.34
C LEU A 38 -8.81 4.94 19.94
N TYR A 39 -8.21 5.71 19.03
CA TYR A 39 -8.68 5.81 17.66
C TYR A 39 -8.59 4.48 16.90
N ALA A 40 -7.53 3.69 17.12
CA ALA A 40 -7.40 2.35 16.54
C ALA A 40 -8.55 1.43 17.00
N GLN A 41 -8.90 1.46 18.29
CA GLN A 41 -10.00 0.71 18.85
C GLN A 41 -11.36 1.16 18.27
N GLN A 42 -11.55 2.47 18.13
CA GLN A 42 -12.75 3.04 17.52
C GLN A 42 -12.89 2.64 16.04
N LEU A 43 -11.79 2.65 15.27
CA LEU A 43 -11.78 2.19 13.89
C LEU A 43 -12.16 0.71 13.78
N ALA A 44 -11.53 -0.17 14.57
CA ALA A 44 -11.86 -1.60 14.56
C ALA A 44 -13.33 -1.84 14.91
N LYS A 45 -13.84 -1.16 15.95
CA LYS A 45 -15.25 -1.21 16.33
C LYS A 45 -16.16 -0.72 15.21
N SER A 46 -15.84 0.41 14.59
CA SER A 46 -16.62 0.97 13.47
C SER A 46 -16.71 0.02 12.29
N ILE A 47 -15.61 -0.66 11.94
CA ILE A 47 -15.61 -1.64 10.84
C ILE A 47 -16.49 -2.85 11.21
N ASN A 48 -16.35 -3.38 12.43
CA ASN A 48 -17.14 -4.53 12.89
C ASN A 48 -18.64 -4.22 13.07
N ASP A 49 -18.98 -2.98 13.40
CA ASP A 49 -20.36 -2.50 13.51
C ASP A 49 -20.92 -2.02 12.16
N TYR A 50 -20.13 -2.12 11.09
CA TYR A 50 -20.46 -1.65 9.74
C TYR A 50 -20.80 -0.15 9.66
N ASP A 51 -20.26 0.65 10.57
CA ASP A 51 -20.38 2.10 10.57
C ASP A 51 -19.34 2.71 9.61
N HIS A 52 -19.79 3.21 8.46
CA HIS A 52 -18.93 3.86 7.47
C HIS A 52 -18.51 5.28 7.85
N ALA A 53 -19.14 5.93 8.83
CA ALA A 53 -18.93 7.35 9.10
C ALA A 53 -17.50 7.65 9.57
N LEU A 54 -16.99 6.87 10.51
CA LEU A 54 -15.63 7.06 11.02
C LEU A 54 -14.59 6.76 9.93
N ILE A 55 -14.72 5.63 9.23
CA ILE A 55 -13.79 5.20 8.16
C ILE A 55 -13.79 6.17 6.98
N ARG A 56 -14.93 6.80 6.67
CA ARG A 56 -15.00 7.79 5.59
C ARG A 56 -14.26 9.08 5.91
N ASN A 57 -14.19 9.44 7.20
CA ASN A 57 -13.63 10.70 7.68
C ASN A 57 -12.23 10.51 8.31
N SER A 58 -11.74 9.28 8.39
CA SER A 58 -10.46 8.91 9.00
C SER A 58 -9.27 9.29 8.13
N TRP A 59 -9.46 9.46 6.82
CA TRP A 59 -8.38 9.64 5.86
C TRP A 59 -8.01 11.10 5.61
N SER A 60 -6.71 11.39 5.57
CA SER A 60 -6.17 12.70 5.19
C SER A 60 -5.45 12.65 3.84
N ASN A 61 -6.12 13.16 2.81
CA ASN A 61 -5.55 13.30 1.46
C ASN A 61 -4.32 14.21 1.44
N GLU A 62 -4.32 15.28 2.23
CA GLU A 62 -3.18 16.21 2.30
C GLU A 62 -1.94 15.52 2.90
N ALA A 63 -2.13 14.75 3.98
CA ALA A 63 -1.03 14.03 4.61
C ALA A 63 -0.48 12.92 3.69
N PHE A 64 -1.36 12.17 3.03
CA PHE A 64 -0.94 11.18 2.04
C PHE A 64 -0.15 11.81 0.89
N ALA A 65 -0.62 12.92 0.32
CA ALA A 65 0.06 13.59 -0.78
C ALA A 65 1.50 14.03 -0.42
N LYS A 66 1.73 14.46 0.83
CA LYS A 66 3.07 14.80 1.35
C LYS A 66 3.99 13.59 1.49
N ARG A 67 3.45 12.37 1.62
CA ARG A 67 4.22 11.13 1.71
C ARG A 67 4.78 10.66 0.38
N VAL A 68 4.15 11.03 -0.75
CA VAL A 68 4.72 10.82 -2.08
C VAL A 68 5.88 11.80 -2.30
N LYS A 69 7.08 11.44 -1.83
CA LYS A 69 8.28 12.30 -1.80
C LYS A 69 9.23 12.07 -2.99
N ASN A 70 10.21 12.96 -3.13
CA ASN A 70 11.31 12.89 -4.12
C ASN A 70 10.84 12.88 -5.57
N LEU A 71 9.83 13.69 -5.89
CA LEU A 71 9.37 13.96 -7.24
C LEU A 71 9.95 15.31 -7.71
N ASN A 72 10.44 15.37 -8.94
CA ASN A 72 10.78 16.65 -9.58
C ASN A 72 9.52 17.47 -9.91
N LYS A 73 9.66 18.70 -10.40
CA LYS A 73 8.53 19.60 -10.67
C LYS A 73 7.50 19.00 -11.64
N VAL A 74 7.96 18.38 -12.73
CA VAL A 74 7.09 17.77 -13.75
C VAL A 74 6.36 16.57 -13.14
N GLN A 75 7.09 15.69 -12.47
CA GLN A 75 6.55 14.52 -11.77
C GLN A 75 5.52 14.90 -10.71
N ARG A 76 5.76 15.98 -9.96
CA ARG A 76 4.81 16.49 -8.96
C ARG A 76 3.52 16.98 -9.61
N ASN A 77 3.59 17.64 -10.76
CA ASN A 77 2.40 18.07 -11.48
C ASN A 77 1.57 16.87 -11.99
N VAL A 78 2.25 15.85 -12.53
CA VAL A 78 1.61 14.59 -12.94
C VAL A 78 0.97 13.90 -11.75
N PHE A 79 1.69 13.80 -10.62
CA PHE A 79 1.15 13.26 -9.37
C PHE A 79 -0.13 13.99 -8.96
N ASN A 80 -0.09 15.32 -8.85
CA ASN A 80 -1.23 16.11 -8.39
C ASN A 80 -2.45 15.90 -9.30
N TYR A 81 -2.25 15.87 -10.62
CA TYR A 81 -3.32 15.61 -11.57
C TYR A 81 -3.95 14.23 -11.37
N ILE A 82 -3.14 13.16 -11.34
CA ILE A 82 -3.63 11.78 -11.15
C ILE A 82 -4.27 11.63 -9.76
N PHE A 83 -3.68 12.26 -8.74
CA PHE A 83 -4.19 12.23 -7.39
C PHE A 83 -5.59 12.84 -7.30
N ASP A 84 -5.80 13.98 -7.95
CA ASP A 84 -7.09 14.66 -7.97
C ASP A 84 -8.15 13.98 -8.83
N LYS A 85 -7.74 13.23 -9.85
CA LYS A 85 -8.67 12.56 -10.77
C LYS A 85 -9.05 11.16 -10.36
N GLU A 86 -8.15 10.42 -9.72
CA GLU A 86 -8.30 8.98 -9.51
C GLU A 86 -8.00 8.58 -8.07
N ILE A 87 -6.76 8.80 -7.60
CA ILE A 87 -6.25 8.16 -6.38
C ILE A 87 -7.04 8.55 -5.13
N LYS A 88 -7.40 9.83 -4.96
CA LYS A 88 -8.04 10.29 -3.72
C LYS A 88 -9.41 9.64 -3.48
N ASP A 89 -10.16 9.42 -4.54
CA ASP A 89 -11.49 8.81 -4.48
C ASP A 89 -11.37 7.28 -4.40
N GLU A 90 -10.39 6.70 -5.08
CA GLU A 90 -10.06 5.27 -5.00
C GLU A 90 -9.71 4.86 -3.56
N ILE A 91 -8.87 5.62 -2.84
CA ILE A 91 -8.53 5.29 -1.45
C ILE A 91 -9.77 5.29 -0.56
N LYS A 92 -10.63 6.29 -0.72
CA LYS A 92 -11.88 6.39 0.04
C LYS A 92 -12.81 5.21 -0.28
N PHE A 93 -12.89 4.83 -1.55
CA PHE A 93 -13.65 3.66 -1.99
C PHE A 93 -13.09 2.38 -1.38
N ASN A 94 -11.77 2.16 -1.43
CA ASN A 94 -11.12 0.97 -0.88
C ASN A 94 -11.37 0.83 0.64
N ASN A 95 -11.30 1.93 1.38
CA ASN A 95 -11.61 1.94 2.81
C ASN A 95 -13.09 1.60 3.10
N ILE A 96 -14.04 2.03 2.25
CA ILE A 96 -15.46 1.65 2.37
C ILE A 96 -15.66 0.18 1.97
N SER A 97 -15.00 -0.27 0.90
CA SER A 97 -15.05 -1.64 0.42
C SER A 97 -14.53 -2.64 1.44
N LEU A 98 -13.55 -2.26 2.26
CA LEU A 98 -13.13 -3.05 3.42
C LEU A 98 -14.30 -3.34 4.37
N VAL A 99 -15.05 -2.31 4.77
CA VAL A 99 -16.21 -2.48 5.68
C VAL A 99 -17.25 -3.41 5.06
N ASN A 100 -17.52 -3.23 3.76
CA ASN A 100 -18.47 -4.07 3.05
C ASN A 100 -17.98 -5.52 2.94
N HIS A 101 -16.69 -5.74 2.68
CA HIS A 101 -16.10 -7.08 2.59
C HIS A 101 -16.18 -7.81 3.93
N VAL A 102 -15.83 -7.14 5.03
CA VAL A 102 -15.98 -7.68 6.40
C VAL A 102 -17.44 -8.04 6.69
N ASN A 103 -18.40 -7.21 6.26
CA ASN A 103 -19.83 -7.52 6.41
C ASN A 103 -20.27 -8.74 5.59
N LEU A 104 -19.94 -8.75 4.29
CA LEU A 104 -20.37 -9.79 3.36
C LEU A 104 -19.79 -11.17 3.71
N GLU A 105 -18.53 -11.22 4.13
CA GLU A 105 -17.86 -12.46 4.53
C GLU A 105 -17.97 -12.75 6.03
N GLN A 106 -18.83 -12.02 6.76
CA GLN A 106 -19.05 -12.16 8.20
C GLN A 106 -17.74 -12.15 9.02
N GLY A 107 -16.75 -11.43 8.51
CA GLY A 107 -15.42 -11.35 9.11
C GLY A 107 -15.39 -10.48 10.37
N LYS A 108 -14.25 -10.50 11.05
CA LYS A 108 -13.97 -9.64 12.20
C LYS A 108 -12.60 -8.99 12.08
N ILE A 109 -12.56 -7.70 12.41
CA ILE A 109 -11.33 -6.91 12.52
C ILE A 109 -10.89 -6.84 13.98
N HIS A 110 -9.61 -7.13 14.21
CA HIS A 110 -8.93 -6.96 15.48
C HIS A 110 -7.73 -6.05 15.32
N THR A 111 -7.51 -5.14 16.28
CA THR A 111 -6.23 -4.44 16.39
C THR A 111 -5.17 -5.44 16.85
N SER A 112 -4.25 -5.80 15.97
CA SER A 112 -3.17 -6.75 16.26
C SER A 112 -1.99 -6.06 16.91
N ASN A 113 -1.59 -4.88 16.40
CA ASN A 113 -0.44 -4.14 16.91
C ASN A 113 -0.54 -2.64 16.64
N ILE A 114 0.10 -1.85 17.50
CA ILE A 114 0.31 -0.42 17.30
C ILE A 114 1.78 -0.12 17.60
N LYS A 115 2.50 0.34 16.59
CA LYS A 115 3.91 0.72 16.72
C LYS A 115 4.06 2.23 16.63
N HIS A 116 4.61 2.84 17.68
CA HIS A 116 4.86 4.28 17.71
C HIS A 116 6.26 4.62 17.23
N PHE A 117 6.34 5.60 16.32
CA PHE A 117 7.58 6.23 15.88
C PHE A 117 7.62 7.68 16.36
N ASN A 118 8.71 8.38 16.04
CA ASN A 118 8.86 9.78 16.47
C ASN A 118 7.74 10.67 15.91
N SER A 119 7.41 10.59 14.62
CA SER A 119 6.45 11.51 13.98
C SER A 119 5.09 10.91 13.61
N HIS A 120 4.91 9.61 13.78
CA HIS A 120 3.71 8.89 13.36
C HIS A 120 3.58 7.58 14.12
N SER A 121 2.46 6.90 13.96
CA SER A 121 2.27 5.53 14.41
C SER A 121 1.83 4.64 13.25
N GLU A 122 2.02 3.34 13.40
CA GLU A 122 1.54 2.33 12.47
C GLU A 122 0.54 1.44 13.21
N ILE A 123 -0.67 1.33 12.70
CA ILE A 123 -1.71 0.45 13.24
C ILE A 123 -1.81 -0.75 12.31
N THR A 124 -1.67 -1.96 12.86
CA THR A 124 -1.92 -3.20 12.13
C THR A 124 -3.23 -3.81 12.60
N PHE A 125 -4.16 -4.00 11.68
CA PHE A 125 -5.38 -4.75 11.87
C PHE A 125 -5.23 -6.16 11.30
N LEU A 126 -5.73 -7.14 12.03
CA LEU A 126 -5.92 -8.53 11.60
C LEU A 126 -7.41 -8.72 11.28
N SER A 127 -7.69 -9.07 10.04
CA SER A 127 -9.01 -9.45 9.54
C SER A 127 -9.11 -10.97 9.57
N ILE A 128 -10.14 -11.50 10.21
CA ILE A 128 -10.38 -12.95 10.35
C ILE A 128 -11.72 -13.27 9.69
N PHE A 129 -11.70 -14.29 8.83
CA PHE A 129 -12.85 -14.89 8.17
C PHE A 129 -12.85 -16.40 8.46
N ASP A 130 -13.88 -17.11 8.02
CA ASP A 130 -14.08 -18.54 8.37
C ASP A 130 -12.83 -19.40 8.13
N ASP A 131 -12.23 -19.34 6.93
CA ASP A 131 -11.06 -20.15 6.56
C ASP A 131 -9.82 -19.32 6.19
N SER A 132 -9.85 -18.03 6.48
CA SER A 132 -8.77 -17.14 6.03
C SER A 132 -8.58 -15.93 6.91
N TYR A 133 -7.41 -15.31 6.74
CA TYR A 133 -7.09 -14.07 7.40
C TYR A 133 -6.29 -13.15 6.49
N ASN A 134 -6.35 -11.86 6.77
CA ASN A 134 -5.56 -10.86 6.07
C ASN A 134 -5.18 -9.72 7.02
N PHE A 135 -4.17 -8.94 6.65
CA PHE A 135 -3.73 -7.78 7.41
C PHE A 135 -3.97 -6.49 6.67
N ILE A 136 -4.23 -5.45 7.45
CA ILE A 136 -4.36 -4.10 6.95
C ILE A 136 -3.54 -3.22 7.87
N LYS A 137 -2.50 -2.60 7.30
CA LYS A 137 -1.59 -1.78 8.07
C LYS A 137 -1.68 -0.34 7.60
N TYR A 138 -2.03 0.56 8.51
CA TYR A 138 -2.13 1.98 8.23
C TYR A 138 -1.03 2.77 8.92
N ARG A 139 -0.59 3.85 8.29
CA ARG A 139 0.14 4.93 8.97
C ARG A 139 -0.84 5.97 9.49
N VAL A 140 -0.60 6.42 10.71
CA VAL A 140 -1.42 7.43 11.40
C VAL A 140 -0.57 8.59 11.89
N GLU A 141 -1.06 9.80 11.61
CA GLU A 141 -0.45 11.06 12.05
C GLU A 141 -1.45 11.91 12.85
N ILE A 142 -0.92 12.76 13.73
CA ILE A 142 -1.73 13.76 14.42
C ILE A 142 -1.77 15.04 13.57
N ILE A 143 -2.97 15.45 13.16
CA ILE A 143 -3.23 16.67 12.40
C ILE A 143 -4.26 17.47 13.18
N ASN A 144 -3.93 18.71 13.56
CA ASN A 144 -4.80 19.56 14.36
C ASN A 144 -5.32 18.85 15.63
N ASN A 145 -4.42 18.18 16.36
CA ASN A 145 -4.69 17.41 17.59
C ASN A 145 -5.65 16.21 17.42
N LYS A 146 -5.84 15.72 16.18
CA LYS A 146 -6.65 14.52 15.91
C LYS A 146 -5.87 13.51 15.07
N PRO A 147 -6.05 12.20 15.30
CA PRO A 147 -5.42 11.16 14.51
C PRO A 147 -6.11 11.01 13.14
N TYR A 148 -5.31 10.87 12.09
CA TYR A 148 -5.76 10.60 10.72
C TYR A 148 -4.92 9.50 10.09
N LEU A 149 -5.58 8.61 9.34
CA LEU A 149 -4.93 7.70 8.42
C LEU A 149 -4.31 8.50 7.27
N CYS A 150 -3.05 8.24 6.95
CA CYS A 150 -2.31 8.99 5.93
C CYS A 150 -1.50 8.12 4.96
N ASP A 151 -1.45 6.81 5.16
CA ASP A 151 -0.86 5.86 4.22
C ASP A 151 -1.37 4.44 4.52
N LEU A 152 -1.26 3.54 3.55
CA LEU A 152 -1.60 2.13 3.66
C LEU A 152 -0.37 1.30 3.26
N PHE A 153 -0.04 0.28 4.03
CA PHE A 153 1.00 -0.68 3.70
C PHE A 153 0.35 -1.97 3.20
N ASP A 154 0.71 -2.37 1.99
CA ASP A 154 0.32 -3.66 1.45
C ASP A 154 1.36 -4.71 1.85
N LEU A 155 0.98 -5.61 2.76
CA LEU A 155 1.87 -6.66 3.24
C LEU A 155 2.28 -7.63 2.14
N LYS A 156 1.47 -7.79 1.08
CA LYS A 156 1.81 -8.69 0.00
C LYS A 156 2.99 -8.14 -0.78
N SER A 157 2.88 -6.90 -1.25
CA SER A 157 3.97 -6.24 -1.99
C SER A 157 5.12 -5.76 -1.09
N GLY A 158 4.88 -5.63 0.22
CA GLY A 158 5.88 -5.13 1.17
C GLY A 158 6.17 -3.63 1.00
N LEU A 159 5.26 -2.88 0.36
CA LEU A 159 5.43 -1.47 0.06
C LEU A 159 4.31 -0.62 0.66
N TRP A 160 4.66 0.63 1.01
CA TRP A 160 3.66 1.65 1.26
C TRP A 160 3.00 2.07 -0.05
N TYR A 161 1.71 2.40 0.01
CA TYR A 161 0.96 2.81 -1.17
C TYR A 161 1.53 4.12 -1.74
N SER A 162 1.97 5.06 -0.90
CA SER A 162 2.68 6.26 -1.35
C SER A 162 3.98 5.96 -2.11
N GLU A 163 4.70 4.90 -1.74
CA GLU A 163 5.90 4.42 -2.44
C GLU A 163 5.54 3.76 -3.78
N THR A 164 4.45 2.99 -3.81
CA THR A 164 3.93 2.40 -5.04
C THR A 164 3.57 3.47 -6.07
N ILE A 165 2.82 4.50 -5.66
CA ILE A 165 2.47 5.64 -6.54
C ILE A 165 3.74 6.36 -7.02
N LYS A 166 4.69 6.63 -6.13
CA LYS A 166 5.97 7.22 -6.52
C LYS A 166 6.70 6.37 -7.57
N ASN A 167 6.74 5.05 -7.40
CA ASN A 167 7.40 4.15 -8.33
C ASN A 167 6.72 4.16 -9.70
N VAL A 168 5.39 4.15 -9.74
CA VAL A 168 4.60 4.30 -10.97
C VAL A 168 4.91 5.62 -11.67
N ILE A 169 4.95 6.74 -10.94
CA ILE A 169 5.25 8.05 -11.53
C ILE A 169 6.68 8.10 -12.08
N ASN A 170 7.64 7.56 -11.34
CA ASN A 170 9.02 7.46 -11.80
C ASN A 170 9.15 6.62 -13.06
N LEU A 171 8.44 5.50 -13.14
CA LEU A 171 8.40 4.65 -14.33
C LEU A 171 7.86 5.41 -15.54
N ASN A 172 6.69 6.06 -15.38
CA ASN A 172 6.06 6.86 -16.44
C ASN A 172 6.88 8.09 -16.86
N SER A 173 7.79 8.57 -16.00
CA SER A 173 8.69 9.67 -16.33
C SER A 173 9.94 9.22 -17.09
N ARG A 174 10.33 7.96 -16.91
CA ARG A 174 11.50 7.36 -17.58
C ARG A 174 11.12 6.79 -18.94
N TYR A 175 9.94 6.18 -19.04
CA TYR A 175 9.44 5.55 -20.25
C TYR A 175 8.16 6.26 -20.69
N ASP A 176 8.30 7.16 -21.65
CA ASP A 176 7.19 7.90 -22.26
C ASP A 176 6.40 7.03 -23.24
N MET A 177 5.39 7.62 -23.89
CA MET A 177 4.55 6.89 -24.85
C MET A 177 5.26 6.43 -26.12
N PHE A 178 6.46 6.95 -26.41
CA PHE A 178 7.26 6.61 -27.60
C PHE A 178 8.30 5.53 -27.30
N SER A 179 8.65 5.37 -26.02
CA SER A 179 9.57 4.34 -25.53
C SER A 179 9.09 2.95 -25.96
N GLU A 180 10.00 2.14 -26.51
CA GLU A 180 9.67 0.81 -27.01
C GLU A 180 9.19 -0.10 -25.87
N GLU A 181 9.85 -0.06 -24.73
CA GLU A 181 9.48 -0.86 -23.55
C GLU A 181 8.09 -0.49 -23.03
N ARG A 182 7.73 0.80 -23.08
CA ARG A 182 6.40 1.25 -22.67
C ARG A 182 5.32 0.73 -23.62
N ARG A 183 5.58 0.81 -24.93
CA ARG A 183 4.65 0.29 -25.95
C ARG A 183 4.50 -1.22 -25.84
N ALA A 184 5.59 -1.94 -25.64
CA ALA A 184 5.59 -3.39 -25.41
C ALA A 184 4.78 -3.76 -24.16
N ALA A 185 5.05 -3.11 -23.02
CA ALA A 185 4.31 -3.34 -21.78
C ALA A 185 2.80 -3.06 -21.94
N ASN A 186 2.43 -1.96 -22.58
CA ASN A 186 1.04 -1.59 -22.82
C ASN A 186 0.33 -2.59 -23.76
N LEU A 187 1.01 -3.01 -24.83
CA LEU A 187 0.48 -3.99 -25.79
C LEU A 187 0.26 -5.34 -25.10
N ALA A 188 1.27 -5.84 -24.40
CA ALA A 188 1.20 -7.07 -23.61
C ALA A 188 0.03 -7.05 -22.61
N MET A 189 -0.09 -5.98 -21.83
CA MET A 189 -1.19 -5.81 -20.86
C MET A 189 -2.56 -5.77 -21.55
N ARG A 190 -2.67 -5.06 -22.67
CA ARG A 190 -3.90 -4.97 -23.46
C ARG A 190 -4.29 -6.33 -24.03
N SER A 191 -3.36 -7.03 -24.68
CA SER A 191 -3.59 -8.36 -25.24
C SER A 191 -4.01 -9.36 -24.17
N SER A 192 -3.35 -9.34 -23.00
CA SER A 192 -3.76 -10.15 -21.85
C SER A 192 -5.22 -9.90 -21.47
N ASN A 193 -5.63 -8.63 -21.34
CA ASN A 193 -7.02 -8.27 -21.03
C ASN A 193 -8.01 -8.68 -22.13
N GLU A 194 -7.63 -8.59 -23.40
CA GLU A 194 -8.46 -8.98 -24.54
C GLU A 194 -8.69 -10.50 -24.58
N GLU A 195 -7.66 -11.31 -24.30
CA GLU A 195 -7.80 -12.77 -24.21
C GLU A 195 -8.63 -13.21 -23.00
N LEU A 196 -8.49 -12.54 -21.84
CA LEU A 196 -9.36 -12.80 -20.69
C LEU A 196 -10.84 -12.57 -21.00
N LYS A 197 -11.17 -11.53 -21.79
CA LYS A 197 -12.55 -11.29 -22.22
C LYS A 197 -13.08 -12.42 -23.11
N LYS A 198 -12.20 -13.09 -23.86
CA LYS A 198 -12.52 -14.28 -24.65
C LYS A 198 -12.51 -15.57 -23.84
N ARG A 199 -12.25 -15.49 -22.52
CA ARG A 199 -12.08 -16.62 -21.60
C ARG A 199 -10.86 -17.51 -21.92
N ASP A 200 -9.88 -16.99 -22.65
CA ASP A 200 -8.60 -17.67 -22.87
C ASP A 200 -7.59 -17.24 -21.80
N THR A 201 -7.66 -17.91 -20.65
CA THR A 201 -6.78 -17.63 -19.50
C THR A 201 -5.31 -17.95 -19.78
N LEU A 202 -5.04 -18.96 -20.61
CA LEU A 202 -3.66 -19.39 -20.90
C LEU A 202 -2.96 -18.39 -21.81
N SER A 203 -3.60 -17.96 -22.90
CA SER A 203 -3.05 -16.92 -23.77
C SER A 203 -2.91 -15.59 -23.01
N ALA A 204 -3.87 -15.27 -22.15
CA ALA A 204 -3.79 -14.10 -21.29
C ALA A 204 -2.57 -14.13 -20.34
N LEU A 205 -2.23 -15.29 -19.78
CA LEU A 205 -1.04 -15.50 -18.96
C LEU A 205 0.24 -15.32 -19.78
N TYR A 206 0.32 -15.90 -20.97
CA TYR A 206 1.51 -15.77 -21.82
C TYR A 206 1.82 -14.30 -22.17
N TYR A 207 0.80 -13.51 -22.50
CA TYR A 207 1.02 -12.08 -22.75
C TYR A 207 1.57 -11.33 -21.53
N LEU A 208 1.34 -11.77 -20.30
CA LEU A 208 1.95 -11.12 -19.12
C LEU A 208 3.46 -11.37 -19.01
N TYR A 209 3.99 -12.43 -19.63
CA TYR A 209 5.42 -12.69 -19.70
C TYR A 209 6.15 -11.80 -20.71
N ASP A 210 5.43 -11.22 -21.67
CA ASP A 210 5.97 -10.27 -22.64
C ASP A 210 6.21 -8.87 -22.06
N ILE A 211 5.75 -8.60 -20.84
CA ILE A 211 5.99 -7.32 -20.17
C ILE A 211 7.48 -7.20 -19.85
N PRO A 212 8.19 -6.16 -20.32
CA PRO A 212 9.61 -5.98 -20.04
C PRO A 212 9.92 -5.87 -18.55
N LYS A 213 11.06 -6.44 -18.12
CA LYS A 213 11.53 -6.41 -16.72
C LYS A 213 11.63 -4.98 -16.15
N THR A 214 11.88 -3.99 -17.00
CA THR A 214 11.92 -2.56 -16.62
C THR A 214 10.59 -2.05 -16.06
N HIS A 215 9.48 -2.74 -16.36
CA HIS A 215 8.12 -2.40 -15.95
C HIS A 215 7.59 -3.31 -14.83
N TRP A 216 8.42 -4.19 -14.28
CA TRP A 216 8.07 -5.04 -13.14
C TRP A 216 8.20 -4.20 -11.85
N VAL A 217 7.11 -3.56 -11.44
CA VAL A 217 7.04 -2.72 -10.23
C VAL A 217 6.30 -3.47 -9.12
N GLY A 218 7.01 -3.79 -8.03
CA GLY A 218 6.46 -4.60 -6.94
C GLY A 218 6.09 -6.02 -7.40
N ASN A 219 5.23 -6.69 -6.64
CA ASN A 219 4.82 -8.07 -6.90
C ASN A 219 3.50 -8.20 -7.68
N GLY A 220 2.85 -7.09 -8.02
CA GLY A 220 1.50 -7.11 -8.60
C GLY A 220 1.40 -7.88 -9.92
N LEU A 221 2.45 -7.83 -10.74
CA LEU A 221 2.52 -8.62 -11.97
C LEU A 221 2.65 -10.13 -11.67
N SER A 222 3.51 -10.50 -10.72
CA SER A 222 3.71 -11.88 -10.28
C SER A 222 2.41 -12.47 -9.73
N LEU A 223 1.72 -11.74 -8.85
CA LEU A 223 0.43 -12.17 -8.31
C LEU A 223 -0.65 -12.28 -9.39
N ARG A 224 -0.66 -11.37 -10.37
CA ARG A 224 -1.60 -11.47 -11.49
C ARG A 224 -1.33 -12.71 -12.33
N LYS A 225 -0.08 -13.03 -12.65
CA LYS A 225 0.27 -14.27 -13.36
C LYS A 225 -0.16 -15.51 -12.59
N LEU A 226 0.08 -15.55 -11.27
CA LEU A 226 -0.35 -16.65 -10.40
C LEU A 226 -1.88 -16.82 -10.39
N ASN A 227 -2.63 -15.73 -10.29
CA ASN A 227 -4.09 -15.76 -10.35
C ASN A 227 -4.61 -16.30 -11.68
N LEU A 228 -3.96 -15.94 -12.81
CA LEU A 228 -4.31 -16.53 -14.10
C LEU A 228 -3.93 -18.01 -14.18
N ALA A 229 -2.75 -18.37 -13.71
CA ALA A 229 -2.25 -19.74 -13.72
C ALA A 229 -3.15 -20.70 -12.93
N LEU A 230 -3.66 -20.24 -11.77
CA LEU A 230 -4.64 -20.98 -10.96
C LEU A 230 -5.91 -21.32 -11.75
N GLY A 231 -6.35 -20.43 -12.65
CA GLY A 231 -7.50 -20.65 -13.52
C GLY A 231 -7.24 -21.55 -14.74
N VAL A 232 -6.00 -21.97 -14.98
CA VAL A 232 -5.62 -22.87 -16.09
C VAL A 232 -5.54 -24.32 -15.60
N SER A 233 -4.60 -24.60 -14.69
CA SER A 233 -4.42 -25.91 -14.07
C SER A 233 -3.44 -25.82 -12.89
N ASP A 234 -3.50 -26.80 -11.99
CA ASP A 234 -2.56 -26.93 -10.87
C ASP A 234 -1.09 -27.03 -11.35
N SER A 235 -0.84 -27.83 -12.39
CA SER A 235 0.51 -27.94 -12.99
C SER A 235 1.02 -26.61 -13.56
N THR A 236 0.14 -25.82 -14.18
CA THR A 236 0.51 -24.47 -14.65
C THR A 236 0.79 -23.54 -13.47
N TYR A 237 -0.03 -23.60 -12.42
CA TYR A 237 0.17 -22.82 -11.22
C TYR A 237 1.52 -23.11 -10.55
N GLY A 238 1.85 -24.39 -10.31
CA GLY A 238 3.14 -24.79 -9.73
C GLY A 238 4.34 -24.26 -10.53
N LYS A 239 4.32 -24.38 -11.86
CA LYS A 239 5.39 -23.87 -12.73
C LYS A 239 5.53 -22.35 -12.69
N VAL A 240 4.41 -21.63 -12.70
CA VAL A 240 4.41 -20.16 -12.58
C VAL A 240 4.92 -19.76 -11.20
N LEU A 241 4.55 -20.49 -10.15
CA LEU A 241 5.00 -20.23 -8.78
C LEU A 241 6.51 -20.41 -8.62
N GLU A 242 7.10 -21.47 -9.17
CA GLU A 242 8.56 -21.63 -9.23
C GLU A 242 9.22 -20.46 -9.94
N THR A 243 8.72 -20.11 -11.13
CA THR A 243 9.29 -19.04 -11.96
C THR A 243 9.22 -17.69 -11.25
N GLU A 244 8.05 -17.31 -10.72
CA GLU A 244 7.88 -16.01 -10.06
C GLU A 244 8.60 -15.96 -8.70
N PHE A 245 8.73 -17.09 -8.00
CA PHE A 245 9.53 -17.16 -6.77
C PHE A 245 10.99 -16.80 -7.04
N GLU A 246 11.60 -17.30 -8.12
CA GLU A 246 12.98 -16.91 -8.48
C GLU A 246 13.14 -15.40 -8.75
N TYR A 247 12.10 -14.75 -9.27
CA TYR A 247 12.12 -13.32 -9.61
C TYR A 247 11.78 -12.40 -8.44
N ASP A 248 10.89 -12.84 -7.55
CA ASP A 248 10.35 -12.01 -6.48
C ASP A 248 10.25 -12.81 -5.17
N GLN A 249 11.08 -12.38 -4.22
CA GLN A 249 11.25 -12.99 -2.91
C GLN A 249 10.45 -12.26 -1.82
N SER A 250 9.36 -11.58 -2.20
CA SER A 250 8.41 -10.98 -1.26
C SER A 250 7.86 -12.04 -0.30
N LEU A 251 7.51 -11.59 0.92
CA LEU A 251 7.07 -12.49 1.99
C LEU A 251 5.84 -13.31 1.56
N TYR A 252 4.94 -12.70 0.78
CA TYR A 252 3.73 -13.38 0.31
C TYR A 252 4.01 -14.41 -0.79
N LEU A 253 4.94 -14.15 -1.71
CA LEU A 253 5.35 -15.19 -2.68
C LEU A 253 6.05 -16.36 -2.00
N LYS A 254 6.88 -16.09 -0.98
CA LYS A 254 7.46 -17.13 -0.13
C LYS A 254 6.37 -17.95 0.55
N TYR A 255 5.38 -17.30 1.13
CA TYR A 255 4.22 -17.96 1.73
C TYR A 255 3.54 -18.91 0.74
N LEU A 256 3.17 -18.40 -0.45
CA LEU A 256 2.50 -19.21 -1.48
C LEU A 256 3.35 -20.38 -1.94
N TYR A 257 4.64 -20.15 -2.22
CA TYR A 257 5.58 -21.17 -2.67
C TYR A 257 5.76 -22.29 -1.65
N TYR A 258 6.13 -21.96 -0.41
CA TYR A 258 6.38 -22.97 0.62
C TYR A 258 5.10 -23.69 1.04
N ARG A 259 3.95 -23.02 1.01
CA ARG A 259 2.66 -23.67 1.26
C ARG A 259 2.25 -24.62 0.14
N TYR A 260 2.51 -24.28 -1.12
CA TYR A 260 2.18 -25.15 -2.25
C TYR A 260 3.00 -26.46 -2.26
N TRP A 261 4.26 -26.39 -1.83
CA TRP A 261 5.18 -27.53 -1.78
C TRP A 261 5.26 -28.22 -0.40
N ASP A 262 4.37 -27.87 0.54
CA ASP A 262 4.36 -28.40 1.91
C ASP A 262 5.71 -28.29 2.66
N ASP A 263 6.50 -27.24 2.36
CA ASP A 263 7.78 -26.98 3.00
C ASP A 263 7.58 -26.32 4.37
N SER A 264 7.26 -27.14 5.37
CA SER A 264 6.92 -26.70 6.72
C SER A 264 8.04 -25.91 7.41
N GLU A 265 9.32 -26.21 7.15
CA GLU A 265 10.45 -25.53 7.76
C GLU A 265 10.52 -24.07 7.27
N ASN A 266 10.49 -23.86 5.95
CA ASN A 266 10.53 -22.52 5.40
C ASN A 266 9.22 -21.75 5.60
N LEU A 267 8.09 -22.45 5.65
CA LEU A 267 6.81 -21.84 5.99
C LEU A 267 6.80 -21.29 7.44
N ASN A 268 7.45 -21.97 8.39
CA ASN A 268 7.64 -21.44 9.74
C ASN A 268 8.47 -20.14 9.75
N ASN A 269 9.49 -20.03 8.90
CA ASN A 269 10.28 -18.80 8.76
C ASN A 269 9.44 -17.64 8.21
N VAL A 270 8.54 -17.93 7.25
CA VAL A 270 7.55 -16.96 6.77
C VAL A 270 6.64 -16.50 7.90
N TYR A 271 6.08 -17.41 8.68
CA TYR A 271 5.21 -17.06 9.80
C TYR A 271 5.92 -16.26 10.90
N ASN A 272 7.18 -16.57 11.21
CA ASN A 272 7.99 -15.79 12.15
C ASN A 272 8.20 -14.35 11.64
N THR A 273 8.50 -14.20 10.35
CA THR A 273 8.65 -12.87 9.73
C THR A 273 7.34 -12.10 9.73
N LEU A 274 6.23 -12.79 9.42
CA LEU A 274 4.88 -12.21 9.45
C LEU A 274 4.57 -11.67 10.85
N LYS A 275 4.73 -12.48 11.90
CA LYS A 275 4.53 -12.06 13.31
C LYS A 275 5.39 -10.85 13.67
N TYR A 276 6.65 -10.83 13.26
CA TYR A 276 7.52 -9.67 13.50
C TYR A 276 7.00 -8.39 12.84
N GLN A 277 6.45 -8.49 11.61
CA GLN A 277 5.94 -7.34 10.87
C GLN A 277 4.56 -6.88 11.33
N THR A 278 3.69 -7.82 11.72
CA THR A 278 2.30 -7.55 12.09
C THR A 278 2.12 -7.32 13.58
N GLY A 279 3.07 -7.78 14.40
CA GLY A 279 2.94 -7.94 15.85
C GLY A 279 2.51 -9.37 16.21
N GLU A 280 3.03 -9.85 17.35
CA GLU A 280 2.67 -11.13 17.93
C GLU A 280 1.23 -11.07 18.46
N ASP A 281 0.34 -11.93 17.95
CA ASP A 281 -1.06 -12.02 18.34
C ASP A 281 -1.45 -13.50 18.48
N LEU A 282 -2.01 -13.89 19.63
CA LEU A 282 -2.46 -15.26 19.89
C LEU A 282 -3.52 -15.72 18.87
N ARG A 283 -4.31 -14.80 18.30
CA ARG A 283 -5.27 -15.12 17.23
C ARG A 283 -4.55 -15.55 15.97
N LEU A 284 -3.49 -14.82 15.59
CA LEU A 284 -2.66 -15.18 14.45
C LEU A 284 -2.02 -16.56 14.65
N ASP A 285 -1.51 -16.84 15.85
CA ASP A 285 -0.97 -18.16 16.18
C ASP A 285 -2.01 -19.27 16.01
N SER A 286 -3.26 -19.02 16.45
CA SER A 286 -4.36 -19.96 16.30
C SER A 286 -4.75 -20.17 14.82
N LEU A 287 -4.75 -19.12 14.02
CA LEU A 287 -5.07 -19.18 12.59
C LEU A 287 -4.01 -19.96 11.81
N ILE A 288 -2.73 -19.74 12.12
CA ILE A 288 -1.62 -20.49 11.53
C ILE A 288 -1.73 -21.98 11.89
N LYS A 289 -2.03 -22.32 13.14
CA LYS A 289 -2.17 -23.71 13.61
C LYS A 289 -3.39 -24.44 13.03
N SER A 290 -4.45 -23.69 12.72
CA SER A 290 -5.66 -24.24 12.09
C SER A 290 -5.57 -24.27 10.56
N GLU A 291 -4.39 -24.02 10.00
CA GLU A 291 -4.13 -24.00 8.56
C GLU A 291 -5.00 -23.02 7.77
N SER A 292 -5.51 -21.97 8.43
CA SER A 292 -6.21 -20.87 7.75
C SER A 292 -5.30 -20.25 6.68
N PHE A 293 -5.90 -19.79 5.58
CA PHE A 293 -5.14 -19.23 4.47
C PHE A 293 -4.89 -17.74 4.66
N TRP A 294 -3.64 -17.30 4.49
CA TRP A 294 -3.33 -15.87 4.38
C TRP A 294 -3.78 -15.38 3.01
N ARG A 295 -4.89 -14.63 3.00
CA ARG A 295 -5.47 -14.07 1.79
C ARG A 295 -4.83 -12.79 1.33
#